data_AF-A0A529TTC3-F1
#
_entry.id   AF-A0A529TTC3-F1
#
_cell.length_a   1.000
_cell.length_b   1.000
_cell.length_c   1.000
_cell.angle_alpha   90.00
_cell.angle_beta   90.00
_cell.angle_gamma   90.00
#
_symmetry.space_group_name_H-M   'P 1'
#
loop_
_entity.id
_entity.type
_entity.pdbx_description
1 polymer ?
#
loop_
_entity_poly.entity_id
_entity_poly.type
_entity_poly.pdbx_seq_one_letter_code
_entity_poly.pdbx_strand_id
1 'polypeptide(L)'
;MTSIHSIQYLRGLAACAVVCFHVSEQFGGPFDVGAAGVDVFFVISGFIMWVTTAGRPANPWRFMGRRITRIVPLYWIVTLLTAAGILLKPQFFHGYFLSVANFVGSLFFLPVLQEDALHPIVIQGWTLCYEMMFYLLFTLVLFLGERWRFGVLVGALAAIVALHFVLPEGYARAFTDPVVIEFAAGVVVGCLWLQG
;
A
#
# COMPACT_ATOMS: atom_id res chain seq x y z
N MET A 1 8.40 -6.27 23.47
CA MET A 1 7.30 -6.38 22.48
C MET A 1 7.41 -7.78 21.89
N THR A 2 6.48 -8.68 22.19
CA THR A 2 6.41 -9.95 21.49
C THR A 2 6.02 -9.65 20.05
N SER A 3 6.98 -9.79 19.13
CA SER A 3 6.66 -9.83 17.71
C SER A 3 5.63 -10.93 17.52
N ILE A 4 4.51 -10.65 16.86
CA ILE A 4 3.60 -11.71 16.44
C ILE A 4 4.27 -12.38 15.25
N HIS A 5 5.15 -13.34 15.54
CA HIS A 5 6.01 -13.99 14.56
C HIS A 5 5.21 -14.63 13.42
N SER A 6 4.03 -15.18 13.74
CA SER A 6 3.08 -15.72 12.75
C SER A 6 2.69 -14.69 11.69
N ILE A 7 2.46 -13.43 12.06
CA ILE A 7 2.11 -12.38 11.10
C ILE A 7 3.31 -11.99 10.23
N GLN A 8 4.52 -11.98 10.79
CA GLN A 8 5.73 -11.72 9.99
C GLN A 8 5.97 -12.84 8.97
N TYR A 9 5.76 -14.10 9.36
CA TYR A 9 5.82 -15.23 8.43
C TYR A 9 4.74 -15.14 7.36
N LEU A 10 3.51 -14.75 7.72
CA LEU A 10 2.43 -14.58 6.76
C LEU A 10 2.76 -13.50 5.73
N ARG A 11 3.36 -12.36 6.15
CA ARG A 11 3.87 -11.35 5.22
C ARG A 11 4.95 -11.88 4.29
N GLY A 12 5.88 -12.68 4.82
CA GLY A 12 6.91 -13.33 4.01
C GLY A 12 6.29 -14.25 2.95
N LEU A 13 5.33 -15.07 3.35
CA LEU A 13 4.62 -15.98 2.46
C LEU A 13 3.81 -15.23 1.38
N ALA A 14 3.11 -14.15 1.76
CA ALA A 14 2.39 -13.29 0.82
C ALA A 14 3.34 -12.65 -0.21
N ALA A 15 4.52 -12.15 0.22
CA ALA A 15 5.52 -11.62 -0.72
C ALA A 15 6.04 -12.70 -1.67
N CYS A 16 6.36 -13.89 -1.17
CA CYS A 16 6.79 -15.00 -2.02
C CYS A 16 5.71 -15.39 -3.03
N ALA A 17 4.43 -15.41 -2.63
CA ALA A 17 3.32 -15.69 -3.53
C ALA A 17 3.23 -14.68 -4.68
N VAL A 18 3.37 -13.37 -4.39
CA VAL A 18 3.37 -12.30 -5.42
C VAL A 18 4.56 -12.43 -6.38
N VAL A 19 5.75 -12.77 -5.86
CA VAL A 19 6.93 -13.02 -6.70
C VAL A 19 6.69 -14.22 -7.62
N CYS A 20 6.17 -15.32 -7.07
CA CYS A 20 5.83 -16.50 -7.87
C CYS A 20 4.76 -16.20 -8.92
N PHE A 21 3.77 -15.36 -8.61
CA PHE A 21 2.76 -14.89 -9.56
C PHE A 21 3.40 -14.16 -10.74
N HIS A 22 4.22 -13.13 -10.50
CA HIS A 22 4.85 -12.38 -11.59
C HIS A 22 5.85 -13.22 -12.41
N VAL A 23 6.58 -14.14 -11.77
CA VAL A 23 7.41 -15.11 -12.51
C VAL A 23 6.52 -15.98 -13.39
N SER A 24 5.42 -16.50 -12.86
CA SER A 24 4.47 -17.32 -13.62
C SER A 24 3.87 -16.54 -14.79
N GLU A 25 3.38 -15.33 -14.56
CA GLU A 25 2.81 -14.43 -15.59
C GLU A 25 3.82 -14.16 -16.72
N GLN A 26 5.07 -13.83 -16.36
CA GLN A 26 6.15 -13.56 -17.32
C GLN A 26 6.49 -14.79 -18.20
N PHE A 27 6.34 -16.00 -17.67
CA PHE A 27 6.66 -17.25 -18.37
C PHE A 27 5.41 -18.03 -18.84
N GLY A 28 4.21 -17.44 -18.78
CA GLY A 28 2.95 -18.05 -19.23
C GLY A 28 2.48 -19.24 -18.39
N GLY A 29 2.86 -19.31 -17.12
CA GLY A 29 2.42 -20.35 -16.17
C GLY A 29 1.09 -20.01 -15.48
N PRO A 30 0.37 -21.00 -14.91
CA PRO A 30 -0.97 -20.82 -14.35
C PRO A 30 -0.98 -20.59 -12.82
N PHE A 31 -0.29 -19.57 -12.32
CA PHE A 31 -0.22 -19.27 -10.87
C PHE A 31 -0.89 -17.94 -10.47
N ASP A 32 -2.09 -17.68 -11.01
CA ASP A 32 -2.82 -16.43 -10.78
C ASP A 32 -3.19 -16.20 -9.31
N VAL A 33 -3.36 -17.28 -8.54
CA VAL A 33 -3.69 -17.21 -7.09
C VAL A 33 -2.63 -16.45 -6.28
N GLY A 34 -1.38 -16.36 -6.76
CA GLY A 34 -0.33 -15.63 -6.07
C GLY A 34 -0.55 -14.11 -6.04
N ALA A 35 -1.38 -13.56 -6.92
CA ALA A 35 -1.78 -12.16 -6.90
C ALA A 35 -2.51 -11.77 -5.60
N ALA A 36 -3.27 -12.70 -5.01
CA ALA A 36 -3.97 -12.52 -3.73
C ALA A 36 -3.02 -12.25 -2.54
N GLY A 37 -1.71 -12.44 -2.72
CA GLY A 37 -0.73 -12.02 -1.73
C GLY A 37 -0.76 -10.51 -1.49
N VAL A 38 -1.14 -9.68 -2.48
CA VAL A 38 -1.33 -8.23 -2.30
C VAL A 38 -2.50 -7.96 -1.34
N ASP A 39 -3.61 -8.68 -1.51
CA ASP A 39 -4.79 -8.50 -0.66
C ASP A 39 -4.49 -8.83 0.80
N VAL A 40 -3.76 -9.95 1.00
CA VAL A 40 -3.27 -10.38 2.31
C VAL A 40 -2.34 -9.32 2.91
N PHE A 41 -1.51 -8.64 2.11
CA PHE A 41 -0.66 -7.55 2.61
C PHE A 41 -1.48 -6.39 3.16
N PHE A 42 -2.52 -5.94 2.44
CA PHE A 42 -3.33 -4.82 2.90
C PHE A 42 -4.10 -5.15 4.18
N VAL A 43 -4.69 -6.34 4.27
CA VAL A 43 -5.33 -6.82 5.51
C VAL A 43 -4.35 -6.85 6.67
N ILE A 44 -3.16 -7.41 6.48
CA ILE A 44 -2.14 -7.46 7.55
C ILE A 44 -1.67 -6.06 7.94
N SER A 45 -1.51 -5.15 6.97
CA SER A 45 -1.12 -3.77 7.21
C SER A 45 -2.15 -3.06 8.09
N GLY A 46 -3.45 -3.17 7.78
CA GLY A 46 -4.53 -2.63 8.60
C GLY A 46 -4.53 -3.21 10.02
N PHE A 47 -4.39 -4.53 10.13
CA PHE A 47 -4.34 -5.25 11.40
C PHE A 47 -3.19 -4.76 12.30
N ILE A 48 -1.96 -4.78 11.78
CA ILE A 48 -0.77 -4.39 12.55
C ILE A 48 -0.86 -2.91 12.94
N MET A 49 -1.30 -2.03 12.03
CA MET A 49 -1.40 -0.60 12.33
C MET A 49 -2.36 -0.34 13.48
N TRP A 50 -3.54 -0.96 13.47
CA TRP A 50 -4.51 -0.82 14.55
C TRP A 50 -3.99 -1.41 15.87
N VAL A 51 -3.57 -2.67 15.87
CA VAL A 51 -3.13 -3.39 17.08
C VAL A 51 -1.94 -2.72 17.76
N THR A 52 -1.03 -2.13 17.00
CA THR A 52 0.17 -1.51 17.58
C THR A 52 -0.06 -0.12 18.15
N THR A 53 -1.19 0.52 17.84
CA THR A 53 -1.48 1.92 18.17
C THR A 53 -2.71 2.11 19.06
N ALA A 54 -3.67 1.19 19.03
CA ALA A 54 -4.83 1.19 19.93
C ALA A 54 -4.40 1.04 21.40
N GLY A 55 -5.10 1.69 22.32
CA GLY A 55 -4.79 1.66 23.76
C GLY A 55 -3.51 2.40 24.15
N ARG A 56 -2.88 3.14 23.22
CA ARG A 56 -1.56 3.73 23.43
C ARG A 56 -1.51 5.21 23.03
N PRO A 57 -0.86 6.07 23.83
CA PRO A 57 -0.51 7.41 23.39
C PRO A 57 0.53 7.30 22.27
N ALA A 58 0.09 7.58 21.05
CA ALA A 58 0.95 7.64 19.88
C ALA A 58 1.08 9.10 19.43
N ASN A 59 2.33 9.59 19.32
CA ASN A 59 2.58 10.88 18.70
C ASN A 59 2.40 10.72 17.17
N PRO A 60 1.47 11.45 16.52
CA PRO A 60 1.19 11.30 15.09
C PRO A 60 2.43 11.53 14.20
N TRP A 61 3.21 12.57 14.50
CA TRP A 61 4.43 12.90 13.74
C TRP A 61 5.51 11.84 13.88
N ARG A 62 5.66 11.27 15.08
CA ARG A 62 6.59 10.16 15.31
C ARG A 62 6.14 8.89 14.60
N PHE A 63 4.83 8.65 14.51
CA PHE A 63 4.26 7.53 13.76
C PHE A 63 4.61 7.67 12.27
N MET A 64 4.28 8.80 11.65
CA MET A 64 4.56 9.06 10.23
C MET A 64 6.07 9.05 9.95
N GLY A 65 6.87 9.73 10.77
CA GLY A 65 8.32 9.79 10.61
C GLY A 65 8.99 8.41 10.59
N ARG A 66 8.57 7.47 11.46
CA ARG A 66 9.08 6.09 11.46
C ARG A 66 8.72 5.30 10.21
N ARG A 67 7.63 5.64 9.52
CA ARG A 67 7.22 4.99 8.27
C ARG A 67 7.98 5.57 7.09
N ILE A 68 8.10 6.89 7.04
CA ILE A 68 8.89 7.60 6.04
C ILE A 68 10.34 7.10 6.04
N THR A 69 11.01 7.07 7.20
CA THR A 69 12.43 6.63 7.27
C THR A 69 12.64 5.16 6.93
N ARG A 70 11.58 4.34 7.03
CA ARG A 70 11.63 2.92 6.67
C ARG A 70 11.40 2.68 5.18
N ILE A 71 10.46 3.40 4.58
CA ILE A 71 9.93 3.10 3.23
C ILE A 71 10.61 3.95 2.17
N VAL A 72 10.71 5.27 2.40
CA VAL A 72 11.12 6.23 1.38
C VAL A 72 12.55 5.98 0.89
N PRO A 73 13.58 5.78 1.75
CA PRO A 73 14.95 5.59 1.26
C PRO A 73 15.08 4.37 0.35
N LEU A 74 14.50 3.24 0.76
CA LEU A 74 14.57 2.01 -0.03
C LEU A 74 13.80 2.15 -1.33
N TYR A 75 12.61 2.72 -1.29
CA TYR A 75 11.79 2.91 -2.49
C TYR A 75 12.45 3.85 -3.50
N TRP A 76 13.10 4.93 -3.04
CA TRP A 76 13.88 5.81 -3.90
C TRP A 76 15.05 5.09 -4.55
N ILE A 77 15.81 4.30 -3.79
CA ILE A 77 16.92 3.50 -4.34
C ILE A 77 16.40 2.57 -5.44
N VAL A 78 15.33 1.81 -5.18
CA VAL A 78 14.78 0.88 -6.17
C VAL A 78 14.26 1.64 -7.38
N THR A 79 13.54 2.75 -7.19
CA THR A 79 13.04 3.60 -8.29
C THR A 79 14.17 4.14 -9.16
N LEU A 80 15.26 4.61 -8.56
CA LEU A 80 16.45 5.09 -9.27
C LEU A 80 17.13 3.96 -10.05
N LEU A 81 17.28 2.78 -9.45
CA LEU A 81 17.87 1.61 -10.11
C LEU A 81 17.01 1.13 -11.28
N THR A 82 15.69 1.10 -11.12
CA THR A 82 14.76 0.75 -12.21
C THR A 82 14.80 1.79 -13.32
N ALA A 83 14.78 3.08 -13.00
CA ALA A 83 14.91 4.16 -13.99
C ALA A 83 16.25 4.07 -14.75
N ALA A 84 17.36 3.82 -14.05
CA ALA A 84 18.65 3.60 -14.68
C ALA A 84 18.66 2.35 -15.57
N GLY A 85 18.02 1.25 -15.12
CA GLY A 85 17.86 0.02 -15.90
C GLY A 85 17.12 0.25 -17.22
N ILE A 86 16.01 0.99 -17.17
CA ILE A 86 15.22 1.37 -18.35
C ILE A 86 16.08 2.17 -19.34
N LEU A 87 16.87 3.13 -18.86
CA LEU A 87 17.74 3.97 -19.71
C LEU A 87 18.93 3.20 -20.31
N LEU A 88 19.57 2.33 -19.53
CA LEU A 88 20.80 1.65 -19.93
C LEU A 88 20.54 0.38 -20.75
N LYS A 89 19.40 -0.29 -20.53
CA LYS A 89 19.05 -1.57 -21.16
C LYS A 89 17.54 -1.63 -21.49
N PRO A 90 17.02 -0.74 -22.35
CA PRO A 90 15.60 -0.64 -22.65
C PRO A 90 14.97 -1.95 -23.16
N GLN A 91 15.76 -2.82 -23.80
CA GLN A 91 15.29 -4.11 -24.31
C GLN A 91 14.77 -5.09 -23.23
N PHE A 92 15.10 -4.86 -21.95
CA PHE A 92 14.59 -5.69 -20.84
C PHE A 92 13.39 -5.07 -20.12
N PHE A 93 12.98 -3.86 -20.50
CA PHE A 93 11.91 -3.09 -19.84
C PHE A 93 10.82 -2.69 -20.84
N HIS A 94 10.45 -3.59 -21.74
CA HIS A 94 9.36 -3.36 -22.68
C HIS A 94 8.07 -3.05 -21.91
N GLY A 95 7.35 -1.99 -22.33
CA GLY A 95 6.11 -1.55 -21.67
C GLY A 95 6.30 -0.56 -20.51
N TYR A 96 7.54 -0.29 -20.06
CA TYR A 96 7.77 0.70 -19.01
C TYR A 96 7.66 2.13 -19.57
N PHE A 97 6.84 2.96 -18.94
CA PHE A 97 6.70 4.38 -19.27
C PHE A 97 7.60 5.26 -18.39
N LEU A 98 8.73 5.71 -18.96
CA LEU A 98 9.64 6.64 -18.30
C LEU A 98 9.47 8.05 -18.87
N SER A 99 8.84 8.93 -18.08
CA SER A 99 8.81 10.38 -18.32
C SER A 99 9.29 11.12 -17.08
N VAL A 100 9.72 12.37 -17.23
CA VAL A 100 10.11 13.20 -16.08
C VAL A 100 8.96 13.33 -15.08
N ALA A 101 7.74 13.51 -15.58
CA ALA A 101 6.53 13.56 -14.75
C ALA A 101 6.32 12.25 -13.98
N ASN A 102 6.44 11.09 -14.64
CA ASN A 102 6.28 9.80 -13.95
C ASN A 102 7.42 9.51 -12.97
N PHE A 103 8.65 9.92 -13.28
CA PHE A 103 9.79 9.75 -12.39
C PHE A 103 9.63 10.56 -11.12
N VAL A 104 9.36 11.85 -11.23
CA VAL A 104 9.12 12.72 -10.08
C VAL A 104 7.87 12.26 -9.33
N GLY A 105 6.79 11.97 -10.04
CA GLY A 105 5.55 11.45 -9.45
C GLY A 105 5.78 10.17 -8.65
N SER A 106 6.50 9.20 -9.23
CA SER A 106 6.86 7.95 -8.55
C SER A 106 7.60 8.23 -7.25
N LEU A 107 8.63 9.09 -7.23
CA LEU A 107 9.40 9.40 -6.01
C LEU A 107 8.54 9.97 -4.87
N PHE A 108 7.43 10.65 -5.19
CA PHE A 108 6.50 11.22 -4.22
C PHE A 108 5.24 10.38 -4.01
N PHE A 109 5.20 9.12 -4.48
CA PHE A 109 4.04 8.23 -4.40
C PHE A 109 2.79 8.78 -5.09
N LEU A 110 3.01 9.61 -6.11
CA LEU A 110 2.01 10.23 -6.96
C LEU A 110 2.36 9.97 -8.44
N PRO A 111 2.47 8.70 -8.89
CA PRO A 111 2.85 8.38 -10.26
C PRO A 111 1.79 8.85 -11.26
N VAL A 112 2.11 8.84 -12.55
CA VAL A 112 1.11 9.12 -13.59
C VAL A 112 0.09 8.00 -13.68
N LEU A 113 -1.07 8.31 -14.29
CA LEU A 113 -2.05 7.30 -14.65
C LEU A 113 -1.74 6.73 -16.02
N GLN A 114 -2.01 5.44 -16.15
CA GLN A 114 -2.13 4.76 -17.42
C GLN A 114 -3.30 3.80 -17.30
N GLU A 115 -4.25 3.88 -18.24
CA GLU A 115 -5.46 3.03 -18.23
C GLU A 115 -6.20 3.08 -16.88
N ASP A 116 -6.36 4.30 -16.34
CA ASP A 116 -6.97 4.59 -15.03
C ASP A 116 -6.33 3.96 -13.79
N ALA A 117 -5.18 3.31 -13.96
CA ALA A 117 -4.38 2.77 -12.87
C ALA A 117 -3.13 3.63 -12.59
N LEU A 118 -2.69 3.63 -11.33
CA LEU A 118 -1.41 4.23 -10.95
C LEU A 118 -0.26 3.43 -11.55
N HIS A 119 0.60 4.06 -12.35
CA HIS A 119 1.67 3.38 -13.08
C HIS A 119 3.07 3.90 -12.71
N PRO A 120 3.56 3.62 -11.49
CA PRO A 120 4.90 4.03 -11.06
C PRO A 120 6.00 3.33 -11.86
N ILE A 121 7.19 3.92 -11.84
CA ILE A 121 8.38 3.35 -12.51
C ILE A 121 8.67 1.93 -12.03
N VAL A 122 8.58 1.71 -10.72
CA VAL A 122 8.53 0.36 -10.17
C VAL A 122 7.07 -0.06 -10.23
N ILE A 123 6.70 -0.94 -11.18
CA ILE A 123 5.29 -1.29 -11.45
C ILE A 123 4.53 -1.62 -10.17
N GLN A 124 5.07 -2.48 -9.31
CA GLN A 124 4.45 -2.91 -8.04
C GLN A 124 4.39 -1.79 -6.98
N GLY A 125 4.99 -0.62 -7.25
CA GLY A 125 4.98 0.56 -6.38
C GLY A 125 3.60 1.20 -6.21
N TRP A 126 2.59 0.80 -7.00
CA TRP A 126 1.22 1.27 -6.80
C TRP A 126 0.71 0.89 -5.40
N THR A 127 1.06 -0.31 -4.90
CA THR A 127 0.71 -0.76 -3.54
C THR A 127 1.29 0.14 -2.45
N LEU A 128 2.49 0.68 -2.68
CA LEU A 128 3.13 1.63 -1.77
C LEU A 128 2.43 2.99 -1.76
N CYS A 129 1.80 3.40 -2.87
CA CYS A 129 1.00 4.63 -2.92
C CYS A 129 -0.21 4.50 -1.98
N TYR A 130 -0.88 3.36 -1.99
CA TYR A 130 -1.94 3.04 -1.03
C TYR A 130 -1.44 2.98 0.41
N GLU A 131 -0.32 2.31 0.67
CA GLU A 131 0.29 2.28 2.01
C GLU A 131 0.58 3.70 2.54
N MET A 132 1.13 4.60 1.71
CA MET A 132 1.36 6.00 2.10
C MET A 132 0.06 6.75 2.39
N MET A 133 -0.99 6.53 1.59
CA MET A 133 -2.33 7.05 1.86
C MET A 133 -2.87 6.52 3.20
N PHE A 134 -2.74 5.23 3.48
CA PHE A 134 -3.18 4.64 4.75
C PHE A 134 -2.41 5.21 5.93
N TYR A 135 -1.08 5.39 5.82
CA TYR A 135 -0.30 6.04 6.87
C TYR A 135 -0.74 7.48 7.12
N LEU A 136 -1.07 8.22 6.06
CA LEU A 136 -1.57 9.58 6.19
C LEU A 136 -2.92 9.59 6.92
N LEU A 137 -3.89 8.77 6.50
CA LEU A 137 -5.19 8.64 7.15
C LEU A 137 -5.05 8.26 8.62
N PHE A 138 -4.21 7.27 8.91
CA PHE A 138 -3.94 6.83 10.28
C PHE A 138 -3.32 7.96 11.12
N THR A 139 -2.38 8.70 10.55
CA THR A 139 -1.73 9.85 11.22
C THR A 139 -2.75 10.94 11.55
N LEU A 140 -3.65 11.26 10.62
CA LEU A 140 -4.73 12.23 10.84
C LEU A 140 -5.67 11.77 11.97
N VAL A 141 -6.02 10.49 11.99
CA VAL A 141 -6.86 9.90 13.02
C VAL A 141 -6.19 9.90 14.41
N LEU A 142 -4.86 9.80 14.48
CA LEU A 142 -4.15 9.82 15.77
C LEU A 142 -4.25 11.18 16.51
N PHE A 143 -4.57 12.28 15.80
CA PHE A 143 -4.89 13.56 16.45
C PHE A 143 -6.23 13.55 17.18
N LEU A 144 -7.10 12.59 16.86
CA LEU A 144 -8.40 12.44 17.52
C LEU A 144 -8.27 11.67 18.84
N GLY A 145 -9.22 11.93 19.74
CA GLY A 145 -9.38 11.16 20.97
C GLY A 145 -9.68 9.69 20.65
N GLU A 146 -9.15 8.79 21.48
CA GLU A 146 -9.16 7.33 21.23
C GLU A 146 -10.54 6.77 20.88
N ARG A 147 -11.59 7.21 21.59
CA ARG A 147 -12.98 6.79 21.33
C ARG A 147 -13.48 7.02 19.90
N TRP A 148 -12.93 8.00 19.19
CA TRP A 148 -13.34 8.36 17.84
C TRP A 148 -12.49 7.70 16.75
N ARG A 149 -11.30 7.21 17.11
CA ARG A 149 -10.29 6.79 16.12
C ARG A 149 -10.81 5.70 15.21
N PHE A 150 -11.43 4.68 15.80
CA PHE A 150 -11.96 3.54 15.06
C PHE A 150 -13.06 3.95 14.07
N GLY A 151 -14.09 4.62 14.57
CA GLY A 151 -15.24 5.02 13.77
C GLY A 151 -14.87 5.99 12.65
N VAL A 152 -14.00 6.97 12.93
CA VAL A 152 -13.55 7.92 11.90
C VAL A 152 -12.66 7.24 10.87
N LEU A 153 -11.75 6.35 11.27
CA LEU A 153 -10.89 5.63 10.32
C LEU A 153 -11.70 4.72 9.39
N VAL A 154 -12.53 3.84 9.96
CA VAL A 154 -13.35 2.91 9.18
C VAL A 154 -14.37 3.67 8.33
N GLY A 155 -14.99 4.72 8.88
CA GLY A 155 -15.90 5.58 8.14
C GLY A 155 -15.23 6.31 6.97
N ALA A 156 -14.01 6.82 7.17
CA ALA A 156 -13.24 7.47 6.11
C ALA A 156 -12.84 6.48 5.00
N LEU A 157 -12.38 5.28 5.36
CA LEU A 157 -12.03 4.24 4.38
C LEU A 157 -13.25 3.77 3.59
N ALA A 158 -14.39 3.57 4.26
CA ALA A 158 -15.65 3.23 3.59
C ALA A 158 -16.13 4.36 2.67
N ALA A 159 -16.00 5.62 3.09
CA ALA A 159 -16.34 6.78 2.25
C ALA A 159 -15.42 6.88 1.02
N ILE A 160 -14.12 6.63 1.17
CA ILE A 160 -13.16 6.58 0.05
C ILE A 160 -13.61 5.54 -0.97
N VAL A 161 -13.96 4.32 -0.55
CA VAL A 161 -14.45 3.28 -1.47
C VAL A 161 -15.80 3.68 -2.09
N ALA A 162 -16.71 4.29 -1.33
CA ALA A 162 -17.98 4.76 -1.88
C ALA A 162 -17.80 5.82 -2.98
N LEU A 163 -16.79 6.69 -2.85
CA LEU A 163 -16.46 7.69 -3.86
C LEU A 163 -16.00 7.06 -5.19
N HIS A 164 -15.44 5.84 -5.19
CA HIS A 164 -15.04 5.13 -6.41
C HIS A 164 -16.18 4.96 -7.41
N PHE A 165 -17.38 4.73 -6.91
CA PHE A 165 -18.57 4.46 -7.72
C PHE A 165 -19.26 5.74 -8.23
N VAL A 166 -18.83 6.91 -7.77
CA VAL A 166 -19.44 8.22 -8.09
C VAL A 166 -18.47 9.11 -8.85
N LEU A 167 -17.16 9.00 -8.58
CA LEU A 167 -16.15 9.79 -9.26
C LEU A 167 -15.97 9.35 -10.71
N PRO A 168 -15.74 10.31 -11.63
CA PRO A 168 -15.34 9.98 -12.99
C PRO A 168 -13.93 9.35 -13.00
N GLU A 169 -13.61 8.68 -14.11
CA GLU A 169 -12.26 8.20 -14.42
C GLU A 169 -11.21 9.30 -14.29
N GLY A 170 -10.01 8.91 -13.85
CA GLY A 170 -8.93 9.82 -13.54
C GLY A 170 -8.35 9.70 -12.12
N TYR A 171 -7.54 10.70 -11.77
CA TYR A 171 -6.57 10.58 -10.68
C TYR A 171 -7.18 10.37 -9.31
N ALA A 172 -8.29 11.06 -9.04
CA ALA A 172 -8.99 10.91 -7.77
C ALA A 172 -9.58 9.49 -7.62
N ARG A 173 -10.16 8.95 -8.70
CA ARG A 173 -10.75 7.60 -8.69
C ARG A 173 -9.69 6.52 -8.48
N ALA A 174 -8.49 6.72 -9.02
CA ALA A 174 -7.37 5.78 -8.87
C ALA A 174 -6.88 5.57 -7.43
N PHE A 175 -7.25 6.41 -6.46
CA PHE A 175 -6.96 6.22 -5.02
C PHE A 175 -8.17 5.70 -4.22
N THR A 176 -9.31 5.56 -4.88
CA THR A 176 -10.57 5.09 -4.25
C THR A 176 -10.85 3.61 -4.50
N ASP A 177 -9.93 2.90 -5.14
CA ASP A 177 -10.12 1.51 -5.55
C ASP A 177 -10.64 0.62 -4.39
N PRO A 178 -11.54 -0.34 -4.68
CA PRO A 178 -12.08 -1.25 -3.68
C PRO A 178 -11.04 -1.95 -2.82
N VAL A 179 -9.79 -2.11 -3.26
CA VAL A 179 -8.67 -2.64 -2.46
C VAL A 179 -8.49 -1.95 -1.10
N VAL A 180 -8.92 -0.69 -0.97
CA VAL A 180 -8.95 0.07 0.29
C VAL A 180 -9.79 -0.65 1.38
N ILE A 181 -10.78 -1.45 0.99
CA ILE A 181 -11.64 -2.20 1.92
C ILE A 181 -10.88 -3.30 2.64
N GLU A 182 -9.83 -3.87 2.03
CA GLU A 182 -9.03 -4.94 2.62
C GLU A 182 -8.22 -4.41 3.80
N PHE A 183 -7.68 -3.21 3.65
CA PHE A 183 -7.05 -2.49 4.74
C PHE A 183 -8.05 -2.22 5.88
N ALA A 184 -9.26 -1.77 5.54
CA ALA A 184 -10.34 -1.56 6.52
C ALA A 184 -10.72 -2.85 7.25
N ALA A 185 -10.83 -3.97 6.53
CA ALA A 185 -11.08 -5.29 7.09
C ALA A 185 -9.97 -5.68 8.08
N GLY A 186 -8.70 -5.43 7.73
CA GLY A 186 -7.56 -5.58 8.63
C GLY A 186 -7.71 -4.80 9.93
N VAL A 187 -8.11 -3.52 9.86
CA VAL A 187 -8.37 -2.67 11.03
C VAL A 187 -9.50 -3.24 11.90
N VAL A 188 -10.61 -3.69 11.28
CA VAL A 188 -11.73 -4.31 12.00
C VAL A 188 -11.30 -5.58 12.72
N VAL A 189 -10.59 -6.47 12.03
CA VAL A 189 -10.05 -7.71 12.63
C VAL A 189 -9.11 -7.38 13.78
N GLY A 190 -8.23 -6.38 13.62
CA GLY A 190 -7.34 -5.94 14.69
C GLY A 190 -8.08 -5.38 15.89
N CYS A 191 -9.23 -4.72 15.68
CA CYS A 191 -10.08 -4.22 16.74
C CYS A 191 -10.76 -5.36 17.51
N LEU A 192 -11.32 -6.34 16.79
CA LEU A 192 -11.93 -7.53 17.38
C LEU A 192 -10.91 -8.35 18.18
N TRP A 193 -9.70 -8.50 17.66
CA TRP A 193 -8.59 -9.20 18.34
C TRP A 193 -8.14 -8.53 19.66
N LEU A 194 -8.37 -7.23 19.81
CA LEU A 194 -8.09 -6.55 21.08
C LEU A 194 -9.23 -6.69 22.10
N GLN A 195 -10.41 -7.14 21.65
CA GLN A 195 -11.61 -7.33 22.48
C GLN A 195 -11.76 -8.76 23.01
N GLY A 196 -11.05 -9.74 22.46
CA GLY A 196 -11.05 -11.15 22.87
C GLY A 196 -10.23 -12.03 21.94
#